data_AF-A0A0J1F8P2-F1
#
_entry.id   AF-A0A0J1F8P2-F1
#
_cell.length_a   1.000
_cell.length_b   1.000
_cell.length_c   1.000
_cell.angle_alpha   90.00
_cell.angle_beta   90.00
_cell.angle_gamma   90.00
#
_symmetry.space_group_name_H-M   'P 1'
#
loop_
_entity.id
_entity.type
_entity.pdbx_description
1 polymer ?
#
loop_
_entity_poly.entity_id
_entity_poly.type
_entity_poly.pdbx_seq_one_letter_code
_entity_poly.pdbx_strand_id
1 'polypeptide(L)'
;MSMTEGIREMKSAGASGSEPVGGGVARRGQWVEIGNVVLPAGERAPQVPEDTARVPLEMRLRGFLIEEEAELDDLVSIRTRINRTVKGRLVDVAPRWRHDFGNPQAELLAIGSELRQLLGRGRER
;
A
#
# COMPACT_ATOMS: atom_id res chain seq x y z
N MET A 1 -34.40 5.94 -17.92
CA MET A 1 -34.31 5.37 -16.55
C MET A 1 -32.93 4.76 -16.42
N SER A 2 -32.10 5.38 -15.59
CA SER A 2 -30.64 5.23 -15.57
C SER A 2 -30.22 4.01 -14.76
N MET A 3 -29.42 3.12 -15.36
CA MET A 3 -28.79 1.96 -14.71
C MET A 3 -27.55 2.38 -13.92
N THR A 4 -27.68 3.30 -12.96
CA THR A 4 -26.56 3.74 -12.09
C THR A 4 -26.82 3.59 -10.60
N GLU A 5 -28.02 3.18 -10.18
CA GLU A 5 -28.38 3.04 -8.77
C GLU A 5 -28.07 1.66 -8.14
N GLY A 6 -27.47 0.73 -8.88
CA GLY A 6 -27.35 -0.67 -8.45
C GLY A 6 -26.10 -1.07 -7.64
N ILE A 7 -25.10 -0.20 -7.48
CA ILE A 7 -23.80 -0.60 -6.87
C ILE A 7 -23.58 0.03 -5.48
N ARG A 8 -24.63 0.58 -4.85
CA ARG A 8 -24.50 1.21 -3.53
C ARG A 8 -24.73 0.25 -2.35
N GLU A 9 -25.06 -1.02 -2.57
CA GLU A 9 -25.62 -1.86 -1.51
C GLU A 9 -24.81 -3.13 -1.19
N MET A 10 -23.48 -3.02 -1.07
CA MET A 10 -22.63 -4.09 -0.51
C MET A 10 -21.44 -3.49 0.28
N LYS A 11 -21.72 -2.65 1.28
CA LYS A 11 -20.75 -2.28 2.32
C LYS A 11 -21.19 -2.86 3.67
N SER A 12 -20.91 -4.14 3.88
CA SER A 12 -20.79 -4.71 5.24
C SER A 12 -20.10 -6.08 5.23
N ALA A 13 -18.81 -6.12 5.53
CA ALA A 13 -18.18 -7.20 6.29
C ALA A 13 -16.72 -6.82 6.64
N GLY A 14 -16.51 -6.41 7.89
CA GLY A 14 -15.28 -6.59 8.67
C GLY A 14 -13.93 -6.42 7.98
N ALA A 15 -13.56 -5.19 7.61
CA ALA A 15 -12.15 -4.82 7.51
C ALA A 15 -11.77 -4.13 8.82
N SER A 16 -10.93 -4.76 9.65
CA SER A 16 -10.13 -4.03 10.65
C SER A 16 -8.99 -3.29 9.92
N GLY A 17 -9.39 -2.49 8.92
CA GLY A 17 -8.52 -1.60 8.20
C GLY A 17 -8.43 -0.32 9.02
N SER A 18 -7.20 0.05 9.36
CA SER A 18 -6.81 1.41 9.67
C SER A 18 -7.65 2.42 8.87
N GLU A 19 -8.55 3.16 9.53
CA GLU A 19 -9.26 4.30 8.91
C GLU A 19 -8.22 5.21 8.24
N PRO A 20 -8.38 5.56 6.95
CA PRO A 20 -7.45 6.46 6.27
C PRO A 20 -7.51 7.82 6.96
N VAL A 21 -6.41 8.22 7.60
CA VAL A 21 -6.29 9.54 8.23
C VAL A 21 -5.53 10.42 7.26
N GLY A 22 -6.26 11.05 6.35
CA GLY A 22 -5.71 12.06 5.45
C GLY A 22 -6.32 12.00 4.06
N GLY A 23 -7.40 12.75 3.84
CA GLY A 23 -7.82 13.11 2.49
C GLY A 23 -6.78 14.06 1.90
N GLY A 24 -5.86 13.53 1.10
CA GLY A 24 -4.82 14.31 0.47
C GLY A 24 -4.32 13.63 -0.80
N VAL A 25 -4.14 14.43 -1.84
CA VAL A 25 -3.46 14.03 -3.07
C VAL A 25 -2.01 13.69 -2.71
N ALA A 26 -1.58 12.47 -3.04
CA ALA A 26 -0.19 12.05 -2.93
C ALA A 26 0.61 12.61 -4.11
N ARG A 27 1.86 12.99 -3.87
CA ARG A 27 2.76 13.51 -4.91
C ARG A 27 3.96 12.60 -5.15
N ARG A 28 4.56 12.72 -6.32
CA ARG A 28 5.76 11.97 -6.69
C ARG A 28 6.83 12.00 -5.61
N GLY A 29 7.41 10.83 -5.31
CA GLY A 29 8.46 10.70 -4.31
C GLY A 29 7.95 10.73 -2.86
N GLN A 30 6.64 10.92 -2.63
CA GLN A 30 6.08 10.84 -1.30
C GLN A 30 6.00 9.38 -0.82
N TRP A 31 6.19 9.19 0.48
CA TRP A 31 6.02 7.91 1.13
C TRP A 31 4.54 7.56 1.25
N VAL A 32 4.14 6.45 0.63
CA VAL A 32 2.74 6.01 0.54
C VAL A 32 2.62 4.52 0.84
N GLU A 33 1.40 4.06 1.10
CA GLU A 33 1.06 2.65 1.24
C GLU A 33 0.10 2.22 0.13
N ILE A 34 0.45 1.15 -0.58
CA ILE A 34 -0.45 0.47 -1.51
C ILE A 34 -0.98 -0.83 -0.93
N GLY A 35 -2.17 -1.24 -1.35
CA GLY A 35 -2.83 -2.47 -0.95
C GLY A 35 -3.36 -3.24 -2.15
N ASN A 36 -3.18 -4.57 -2.15
CA ASN A 36 -3.79 -5.49 -3.12
C ASN A 36 -4.34 -6.73 -2.42
N VAL A 37 -5.43 -7.28 -2.92
CA VAL A 37 -5.83 -8.66 -2.61
C VAL A 37 -4.98 -9.59 -3.48
N VAL A 38 -4.17 -10.43 -2.85
CA VAL A 38 -3.32 -11.42 -3.53
C VAL A 38 -4.08 -12.71 -3.77
N LEU A 39 -4.86 -13.14 -2.79
CA LEU A 39 -5.77 -14.29 -2.91
C LEU A 39 -7.12 -13.89 -2.31
N PRO A 40 -8.23 -14.06 -3.04
CA PRO A 40 -9.58 -14.01 -2.49
C PRO A 40 -9.78 -15.00 -1.32
N ALA A 41 -10.83 -14.75 -0.52
CA ALA A 41 -11.26 -15.71 0.49
C ALA A 41 -11.59 -17.06 -0.17
N GLY A 42 -11.19 -18.17 0.45
CA GLY A 42 -11.37 -19.52 -0.06
C GLY A 42 -10.27 -20.02 -1.00
N GLU A 43 -9.40 -19.15 -1.53
CA GLU A 43 -8.29 -19.57 -2.41
C GLU A 43 -6.99 -19.88 -1.65
N ARG A 44 -7.07 -19.95 -0.32
CA ARG A 44 -5.95 -20.31 0.55
C ARG A 44 -5.72 -21.82 0.48
N ALA A 45 -4.49 -22.26 0.77
CA ALA A 45 -4.15 -23.67 0.78
C ALA A 45 -5.06 -24.47 1.73
N PRO A 46 -5.44 -25.71 1.40
CA PRO A 46 -6.48 -26.46 2.13
C PRO A 46 -6.11 -26.77 3.59
N GLN A 47 -4.82 -26.75 3.95
CA GLN A 47 -4.36 -26.98 5.32
C GLN A 47 -4.47 -25.78 6.26
N VAL A 48 -4.92 -24.60 5.79
CA VAL A 48 -5.09 -23.45 6.69
C VAL A 48 -6.35 -23.62 7.56
N PRO A 49 -6.37 -23.09 8.80
CA PRO A 49 -7.58 -23.08 9.62
C PRO A 49 -8.76 -22.41 8.90
N GLU A 50 -9.97 -22.85 9.19
CA GLU A 50 -11.19 -22.37 8.53
C GLU A 50 -11.34 -20.85 8.62
N ASP A 51 -11.07 -20.26 9.78
CA ASP A 51 -11.13 -18.81 9.98
C ASP A 51 -10.16 -18.05 9.07
N THR A 52 -9.00 -18.64 8.77
CA THR A 52 -8.02 -18.06 7.84
C THR A 52 -8.44 -18.22 6.38
N ALA A 53 -9.16 -19.30 6.05
CA ALA A 53 -9.69 -19.49 4.70
C ALA A 53 -10.83 -18.53 4.38
N ARG A 54 -11.59 -18.11 5.39
CA ARG A 54 -12.75 -17.21 5.26
C ARG A 54 -12.40 -15.74 4.98
N VAL A 55 -11.13 -15.36 5.06
CA VAL A 55 -10.67 -13.97 4.84
C VAL A 55 -9.70 -13.89 3.65
N PRO A 56 -9.69 -12.77 2.90
CA PRO A 56 -8.75 -12.58 1.81
C PRO A 56 -7.31 -12.45 2.31
N LEU A 57 -6.35 -12.87 1.48
CA LEU A 57 -4.94 -12.53 1.67
C LEU A 57 -4.66 -11.18 1.04
N GLU A 58 -4.35 -10.19 1.88
CA GLU A 58 -3.97 -8.85 1.42
C GLU A 58 -2.45 -8.64 1.50
N MET A 59 -1.90 -8.00 0.47
CA MET A 59 -0.56 -7.41 0.48
C MET A 59 -0.71 -5.92 0.77
N ARG A 60 0.01 -5.44 1.78
CA ARG A 60 0.24 -4.02 2.02
C ARG A 60 1.72 -3.72 1.87
N LEU A 61 2.06 -2.74 1.04
CA LEU A 61 3.44 -2.40 0.75
C LEU A 61 3.64 -0.89 0.77
N ARG A 62 4.71 -0.45 1.43
CA ARG A 62 5.09 0.96 1.47
C ARG A 62 6.23 1.26 0.52
N GLY A 63 6.19 2.43 -0.07
CA GLY A 63 7.22 2.89 -1.00
C GLY A 63 7.05 4.34 -1.38
N PHE A 64 7.88 4.78 -2.32
CA PHE A 64 7.83 6.13 -2.88
C PHE A 64 6.95 6.13 -4.14
N LEU A 65 5.96 7.02 -4.20
CA LEU A 65 5.09 7.17 -5.37
C LEU A 65 5.91 7.51 -6.63
N ILE A 66 5.58 6.90 -7.77
CA ILE A 66 6.26 7.13 -9.04
C ILE A 66 5.52 8.19 -9.88
N GLU A 67 4.20 8.17 -9.85
CA GLU A 67 3.30 9.11 -10.53
C GLU A 67 3.43 10.55 -9.97
N GLU A 68 3.09 11.55 -10.79
CA GLU A 68 3.16 12.98 -10.39
C GLU A 68 2.18 13.30 -9.26
N GLU A 69 0.93 12.89 -9.42
CA GLU A 69 -0.13 13.02 -8.43
C GLU A 69 -1.01 11.76 -8.42
N ALA A 70 -1.57 11.41 -7.27
CA ALA A 70 -2.53 10.31 -7.12
C ALA A 70 -3.49 10.53 -5.95
N GLU A 71 -4.72 10.09 -6.08
CA GLU A 71 -5.74 10.13 -5.03
C GLU A 71 -5.89 8.78 -4.33
N LEU A 72 -6.46 8.80 -3.12
CA LEU A 72 -6.80 7.56 -2.43
C LEU A 72 -7.67 6.69 -3.33
N ASP A 73 -7.46 5.37 -3.23
CA ASP A 73 -8.07 4.35 -4.07
C ASP A 73 -7.61 4.33 -5.55
N ASP A 74 -6.67 5.17 -6.00
CA ASP A 74 -6.11 5.06 -7.35
C ASP A 74 -5.17 3.85 -7.50
N LEU A 75 -5.10 3.31 -8.72
CA LEU A 75 -4.11 2.29 -9.08
C LEU A 75 -2.77 2.96 -9.42
N VAL A 76 -1.79 2.83 -8.53
CA VAL A 76 -0.49 3.53 -8.63
C VAL A 76 0.69 2.56 -8.60
N SER A 77 1.87 3.07 -8.94
CA SER A 77 3.13 2.36 -8.90
C SER A 77 4.04 2.97 -7.84
N ILE A 78 4.57 2.14 -6.96
CA ILE A 78 5.56 2.58 -5.96
C ILE A 78 6.93 1.99 -6.23
N ARG A 79 7.96 2.75 -5.87
CA ARG A 79 9.33 2.26 -5.75
C ARG A 79 9.65 1.94 -4.29
N THR A 80 9.93 0.68 -4.01
CA THR A 80 10.32 0.22 -2.68
C THR A 80 11.76 0.65 -2.33
N ARG A 81 12.13 0.60 -1.04
CA ARG A 81 13.49 0.96 -0.55
C ARG A 81 14.61 0.08 -1.13
N ILE A 82 14.26 -1.09 -1.66
CA ILE A 82 15.17 -2.03 -2.35
C ILE A 82 15.04 -1.96 -3.88
N ASN A 83 14.50 -0.85 -4.40
CA ASN A 83 14.42 -0.54 -5.83
C ASN A 83 13.56 -1.51 -6.68
N ARG A 84 12.56 -2.17 -6.06
CA ARG A 84 11.50 -2.87 -6.81
C ARG A 84 10.36 -1.91 -7.11
N THR A 85 9.82 -1.99 -8.33
CA THR A 85 8.58 -1.32 -8.72
C THR A 85 7.41 -2.27 -8.51
N VAL A 86 6.39 -1.85 -7.76
CA VAL A 86 5.20 -2.66 -7.47
C VAL A 86 3.96 -1.80 -7.68
N LYS A 87 2.91 -2.37 -8.29
CA LYS A 87 1.63 -1.70 -8.52
C LYS A 87 0.61 -2.12 -7.48
N GLY A 88 -0.26 -1.19 -7.09
CA GLY A 88 -1.42 -1.50 -6.26
C GLY A 88 -2.30 -0.29 -5.99
N ARG A 89 -3.38 -0.49 -5.23
CA ARG A 89 -4.31 0.58 -4.88
C ARG A 89 -3.73 1.46 -3.79
N LEU A 90 -3.74 2.78 -3.94
CA LEU A 90 -3.28 3.73 -2.92
C LEU A 90 -4.23 3.69 -1.71
N VAL A 91 -3.72 3.32 -0.54
CA VAL A 91 -4.54 3.18 0.68
C VAL A 91 -4.26 4.27 1.70
N ASP A 92 -3.03 4.78 1.76
CA ASP A 92 -2.65 5.80 2.74
C ASP A 92 -1.46 6.64 2.25
N VAL A 93 -1.42 7.89 2.72
CA VAL A 93 -0.41 8.89 2.36
C VAL A 93 0.37 9.25 3.63
N ALA A 94 1.69 9.08 3.61
CA ALA A 94 2.56 9.18 4.78
C ALA A 94 2.09 8.32 5.98
N PRO A 95 1.91 6.99 5.79
CA PRO A 95 1.31 6.11 6.79
C PRO A 95 2.12 6.10 8.11
N ARG A 96 1.47 6.48 9.21
CA ARG A 96 2.05 6.38 10.56
C ARG A 96 1.86 4.98 11.15
N TRP A 97 2.81 4.56 11.97
CA TRP A 97 2.63 3.35 12.76
C TRP A 97 1.81 3.67 14.02
N ARG A 98 0.73 2.90 14.28
CA ARG A 98 -0.22 3.21 15.36
C ARG A 98 0.21 2.67 16.73
N HIS A 99 1.02 1.61 16.77
CA HIS A 99 1.57 1.01 17.99
C HIS A 99 2.98 1.58 18.20
N ASP A 100 3.08 2.72 18.87
CA ASP A 100 4.03 3.80 18.55
C ASP A 100 5.52 3.44 18.29
N PHE A 101 6.08 4.14 17.30
CA PHE A 101 7.51 4.41 17.10
C PHE A 101 7.68 5.84 16.55
N GLY A 102 6.71 6.73 16.84
CA GLY A 102 6.61 8.06 16.25
C GLY A 102 6.22 8.08 14.77
N ASN A 103 6.28 9.27 14.17
CA ASN A 103 6.04 9.48 12.74
C ASN A 103 7.27 9.06 11.92
N PRO A 104 7.09 8.50 10.71
CA PRO A 104 8.21 8.21 9.83
C PRO A 104 8.94 9.50 9.44
N GLN A 105 10.23 9.58 9.79
CA GLN A 105 11.09 10.72 9.43
C GLN A 105 11.57 10.57 7.99
N ALA A 106 11.39 11.60 7.17
CA ALA A 106 11.68 11.57 5.74
C ALA A 106 13.16 11.27 5.44
N GLU A 107 14.05 11.84 6.24
CA GLU A 107 15.50 11.68 6.16
C GLU A 107 15.89 10.21 6.33
N LEU A 108 15.27 9.53 7.30
CA LEU A 108 15.53 8.10 7.56
C LEU A 108 14.98 7.18 6.47
N LEU A 109 13.95 7.62 5.73
CA LEU A 109 13.41 6.87 4.60
C LEU A 109 14.39 6.90 3.41
N ALA A 110 14.98 8.06 3.11
CA ALA A 110 15.79 8.30 1.92
C ALA A 110 17.29 7.97 2.08
N ILE A 111 17.87 8.16 3.28
CA ILE A 111 19.32 8.08 3.52
C ILE A 111 19.95 6.75 3.08
N GLY A 112 19.24 5.63 3.25
CA GLY A 112 19.75 4.32 2.88
C GLY A 112 19.95 4.16 1.37
N SER A 113 19.06 4.73 0.55
CA SER A 113 19.23 4.74 -0.91
C SER A 113 20.31 5.70 -1.36
N GLU A 114 20.41 6.87 -0.74
CA GLU A 114 21.43 7.88 -1.04
C GLU A 114 22.83 7.34 -0.74
N LEU A 115 23.03 6.74 0.43
CA LEU A 115 24.31 6.15 0.81
C LEU A 115 24.74 5.04 -0.15
N ARG A 116 23.80 4.19 -0.61
CA ARG A 116 24.12 3.15 -1.61
C ARG A 116 24.56 3.73 -2.95
N GLN A 117 23.99 4.86 -3.37
CA GLN A 117 24.40 5.56 -4.58
C GLN A 117 25.81 6.16 -4.41
N LEU A 118 26.08 6.80 -3.27
CA LEU A 118 27.40 7.37 -2.95
C LEU A 118 28.51 6.32 -2.91
N LEU A 119 28.23 5.14 -2.35
CA LEU A 119 29.20 4.05 -2.23
C LEU A 119 29.44 3.30 -3.56
N GLY A 120 28.82 3.69 -4.67
CA GLY A 120 28.95 3.01 -5.95
C GLY A 120 28.43 1.57 -5.96
N ARG A 121 27.71 1.14 -4.91
CA ARG A 121 27.06 -0.19 -4.82
C ARG A 121 25.71 -0.21 -5.54
N GLY A 122 25.50 0.72 -6.47
CA GLY A 122 24.32 0.81 -7.32
C GLY A 122 24.39 -0.20 -8.45
N ARG A 123 24.01 -1.45 -8.15
CA ARG A 123 23.83 -2.62 -9.05
C ARG A 123 25.06 -3.44 -9.40
N GLU A 124 24.99 -4.69 -8.97
CA GLU A 124 25.11 -5.84 -9.86
C GLU A 124 24.09 -6.89 -9.37
N ARG A 125 22.91 -6.96 -10.01
CA ARG A 125 21.98 -8.11 -10.13
C ARG A 125 20.86 -7.76 -11.12
#